data_AF-A0A661JDB3-F1
#
_entry.id   AF-A0A661JDB3-F1
#
_cell.length_a   1.000
_cell.length_b   1.000
_cell.length_c   1.000
_cell.angle_alpha   90.00
_cell.angle_beta   90.00
_cell.angle_gamma   90.00
#
_symmetry.space_group_name_H-M   'P 1'
#
loop_
_entity.id
_entity.type
_entity.pdbx_description
1 polymer ?
#
loop_
_entity_poly.entity_id
_entity_poly.type
_entity_poly.pdbx_seq_one_letter_code
_entity_poly.pdbx_strand_id
1 'polypeptide(L)'
;MRCSASRKRQDKVLAHQKAQQQIGEILEYLRLRGIFAWRQNAGLVVIQSEDRRRVMRVGMKGISDILGIIPPHGRFLAIEVKKPGRKPTAHQRAFLAEVKRMGGIALVAHSLEDVARVLDGLLGSPRTMRVQEQADAG
;
A
#
# COMPACT_ATOMS: atom_id res chain seq x y z
N MET A 1 -17.05 3.86 35.53
CA MET A 1 -15.64 3.49 35.24
C MET A 1 -15.60 2.57 34.02
N ARG A 2 -14.99 2.96 32.88
CA ARG A 2 -14.79 2.03 31.76
C ARG A 2 -13.60 1.12 32.08
N CYS A 3 -13.82 -0.19 32.08
CA CYS A 3 -12.80 -1.22 32.30
C CYS A 3 -11.61 -1.05 31.33
N SER A 4 -10.38 -1.19 31.83
CA SER A 4 -9.13 -0.93 31.11
C SER A 4 -8.98 -1.77 29.82
N ALA A 5 -9.58 -2.96 29.77
CA ALA A 5 -9.63 -3.83 28.60
C ALA A 5 -10.51 -3.26 27.46
N SER A 6 -11.60 -2.55 27.80
CA SER A 6 -12.49 -1.91 26.84
C SER A 6 -11.78 -0.78 26.09
N ARG A 7 -11.00 0.03 26.82
CA ARG A 7 -10.21 1.13 26.24
C ARG A 7 -9.14 0.62 25.27
N LYS A 8 -8.34 -0.39 25.69
CA LYS A 8 -7.32 -1.02 24.82
C LYS A 8 -7.90 -1.59 23.53
N ARG A 9 -9.11 -2.17 23.59
CA ARG A 9 -9.80 -2.70 22.41
C ARG A 9 -10.24 -1.58 21.46
N GLN A 10 -10.78 -0.48 21.99
CA GLN A 10 -11.19 0.69 21.20
C GLN A 10 -9.99 1.33 20.49
N ASP A 11 -8.87 1.54 21.19
CA ASP A 11 -7.65 2.12 20.62
C ASP A 11 -7.13 1.29 19.44
N LYS A 12 -7.19 -0.05 19.56
CA LYS A 12 -6.77 -0.96 18.49
C LYS A 12 -7.66 -0.84 17.25
N VAL A 13 -8.98 -0.70 17.44
CA VAL A 13 -9.94 -0.53 16.32
C VAL A 13 -9.71 0.80 15.61
N LEU A 14 -9.64 1.91 16.34
CA LEU A 14 -9.37 3.24 15.78
C LEU A 14 -8.06 3.26 14.99
N ALA A 15 -7.02 2.66 15.56
CA ALA A 15 -5.72 2.62 14.91
C ALA A 15 -5.69 1.66 13.70
N HIS A 16 -6.60 0.68 13.61
CA HIS A 16 -6.77 -0.13 12.40
C HIS A 16 -7.49 0.68 11.31
N GLN A 17 -8.58 1.35 11.66
CA GLN A 17 -9.33 2.21 10.73
C GLN A 17 -8.45 3.31 10.13
N LYS A 18 -7.63 3.98 10.95
CA LYS A 18 -6.69 5.01 10.47
C LYS A 18 -5.67 4.47 9.46
N ALA A 19 -5.20 3.23 9.65
CA ALA A 19 -4.28 2.61 8.70
C ALA A 19 -4.98 2.27 7.36
N GLN A 20 -6.24 1.82 7.42
CA GLN A 20 -7.04 1.58 6.21
C GLN A 20 -7.31 2.87 5.45
N GLN A 21 -7.66 3.95 6.15
CA GLN A 21 -7.86 5.28 5.56
C GLN A 21 -6.60 5.74 4.82
N GLN A 22 -5.43 5.64 5.47
CA GLN A 22 -4.15 6.03 4.89
C GLN A 22 -3.80 5.24 3.63
N ILE A 23 -4.08 3.92 3.60
CA ILE A 23 -3.90 3.12 2.39
C ILE A 23 -4.82 3.61 1.26
N GLY A 24 -6.07 3.94 1.56
CA GLY A 24 -7.02 4.49 0.61
C GLY A 24 -6.55 5.82 0.00
N GLU A 25 -6.08 6.74 0.85
CA GLU A 25 -5.52 8.04 0.42
C GLU A 25 -4.31 7.87 -0.50
N ILE A 26 -3.39 6.95 -0.17
CA ILE A 26 -2.23 6.65 -1.01
C ILE A 26 -2.67 6.06 -2.36
N LEU A 27 -3.59 5.10 -2.37
CA LEU A 27 -4.07 4.50 -3.62
C LEU A 27 -4.73 5.54 -4.54
N GLU A 28 -5.53 6.44 -3.97
CA GLU A 28 -6.17 7.50 -4.74
C GLU A 28 -5.13 8.46 -5.34
N TYR A 29 -4.12 8.85 -4.56
CA TYR A 29 -3.00 9.63 -5.08
C TYR A 29 -2.27 8.91 -6.22
N LEU A 30 -1.94 7.62 -6.07
CA LEU A 30 -1.27 6.83 -7.11
C LEU A 30 -2.11 6.79 -8.40
N ARG A 31 -3.43 6.61 -8.27
CA ARG A 31 -4.38 6.64 -9.40
C ARG A 31 -4.37 7.99 -10.11
N LEU A 32 -4.42 9.10 -9.38
CA LEU A 32 -4.35 10.45 -9.95
C LEU A 32 -3.01 10.74 -10.64
N ARG A 33 -1.95 10.02 -10.28
CA ARG A 33 -0.64 10.05 -10.95
C ARG A 33 -0.50 9.08 -12.11
N GLY A 34 -1.57 8.36 -12.46
CA GLY A 34 -1.56 7.37 -13.55
C GLY A 34 -0.82 6.08 -13.21
N ILE A 35 -0.53 5.81 -11.94
CA ILE A 35 0.13 4.58 -11.50
C ILE A 35 -0.93 3.49 -11.29
N PHE A 36 -0.72 2.33 -11.90
CA PHE A 36 -1.56 1.15 -11.67
C PHE A 36 -1.16 0.49 -10.34
N ALA A 37 -1.98 0.62 -9.30
CA ALA A 37 -1.67 0.12 -7.97
C ALA A 37 -2.89 -0.50 -7.27
N TRP A 38 -2.64 -1.42 -6.34
CA TRP A 38 -3.67 -2.09 -5.56
C TRP A 38 -3.20 -2.36 -4.12
N ARG A 39 -4.17 -2.48 -3.21
CA ARG A 39 -3.93 -2.98 -1.84
C ARG A 39 -3.65 -4.47 -1.88
N GLN A 40 -2.55 -4.90 -1.28
CA GLN A 40 -2.24 -6.32 -1.11
C GLN A 40 -2.84 -6.85 0.19
N ASN A 41 -3.68 -7.87 0.07
CA ASN A 41 -4.19 -8.61 1.22
C ASN A 41 -3.17 -9.69 1.61
N ALA A 42 -2.52 -9.53 2.75
CA ALA A 42 -1.55 -10.48 3.26
C ALA A 42 -1.76 -10.79 4.75
N GLY A 43 -1.26 -11.95 5.18
CA GLY A 43 -1.33 -12.38 6.58
C GLY A 43 -2.49 -13.33 6.85
N LEU A 44 -3.08 -13.25 8.04
CA LEU A 44 -4.13 -14.17 8.47
C LEU A 44 -5.51 -13.60 8.16
N VAL A 45 -6.25 -14.30 7.30
CA VAL A 45 -7.67 -14.05 7.06
C VAL A 45 -8.47 -15.03 7.91
N VAL A 46 -9.40 -14.50 8.70
CA VAL A 46 -10.37 -15.31 9.45
C VAL A 46 -11.62 -15.41 8.59
N ILE A 47 -11.96 -16.63 8.19
CA ILE A 47 -13.21 -16.95 7.50
C ILE A 47 -14.14 -17.53 8.57
N GLN A 48 -15.24 -16.84 8.83
CA GLN A 48 -16.25 -17.27 9.79
C GLN A 48 -17.54 -17.57 9.04
N SER A 49 -18.02 -18.81 9.15
CA SER A 49 -19.39 -19.22 8.80
C SER A 49 -20.17 -19.50 10.08
N GLU A 50 -21.48 -19.71 9.98
CA GLU A 50 -22.36 -19.96 11.14
C GLU A 50 -21.80 -21.02 12.09
N ASP A 51 -21.31 -22.15 11.57
CA ASP A 51 -20.82 -23.26 12.40
C ASP A 51 -19.30 -23.42 12.47
N ARG A 52 -18.52 -22.63 11.71
CA ARG A 52 -17.08 -22.88 11.54
C ARG A 52 -16.26 -21.61 11.47
N ARG A 53 -15.09 -21.67 12.11
CA ARG A 53 -14.06 -20.63 12.03
C ARG A 53 -12.78 -21.24 11.45
N ARG A 54 -12.37 -20.76 10.28
CA ARG A 54 -11.10 -21.13 9.64
C ARG A 54 -10.16 -19.93 9.60
N VAL A 55 -8.89 -20.15 9.90
CA VAL A 55 -7.85 -19.14 9.71
C VAL A 55 -6.98 -19.58 8.54
N MET A 56 -6.84 -18.72 7.54
CA MET A 56 -6.02 -18.97 6.36
C MET A 56 -4.91 -17.93 6.28
N ARG A 57 -3.68 -18.37 6.00
CA ARG A 57 -2.59 -17.47 5.67
C ARG A 57 -2.63 -17.19 4.16
N VAL A 58 -2.70 -15.93 3.79
CA VAL A 58 -2.69 -15.47 2.39
C VAL A 58 -1.51 -14.56 2.14
N GLY A 59 -1.03 -14.56 0.88
CA GLY A 59 0.08 -13.74 0.43
C GLY A 59 1.45 -14.21 0.90
N MET A 60 2.48 -13.64 0.27
CA MET A 60 3.88 -13.88 0.63
C MET A 60 4.21 -13.22 1.98
N LYS A 61 5.00 -13.89 2.82
CA LYS A 61 5.43 -13.33 4.10
C LYS A 61 6.28 -12.08 3.88
N GLY A 62 5.83 -10.95 4.43
CA GLY A 62 6.55 -9.68 4.35
C GLY A 62 6.26 -8.85 3.10
N ILE A 63 5.34 -9.29 2.24
CA ILE A 63 4.87 -8.48 1.11
C ILE A 63 4.29 -7.14 1.62
N SER A 64 4.57 -6.07 0.88
CA SER A 64 4.12 -4.71 1.22
C SER A 64 2.60 -4.55 1.11
N ASP A 65 2.05 -3.60 1.87
CA ASP A 65 0.60 -3.33 1.93
C ASP A 65 0.04 -2.82 0.59
N ILE A 66 0.82 -2.10 -0.20
CA ILE A 66 0.45 -1.61 -1.53
C ILE A 66 1.51 -2.04 -2.53
N LEU A 67 1.06 -2.56 -3.67
CA LEU A 67 1.90 -2.90 -4.82
C LEU A 67 1.39 -2.18 -6.05
N GLY A 68 2.28 -1.95 -7.03
CA GLY A 68 1.89 -1.30 -8.26
C GLY A 68 2.95 -1.36 -9.35
N ILE A 69 2.62 -0.76 -10.48
CA ILE A 69 3.42 -0.67 -11.68
C ILE A 69 3.43 0.78 -12.14
N ILE A 70 4.63 1.37 -12.18
CA ILE A 70 4.85 2.77 -12.53
C ILE A 70 5.07 2.87 -14.05
N PRO A 71 4.25 3.65 -14.78
CA PRO A 71 4.48 3.93 -16.20
C PRO A 71 5.67 4.88 -16.42
N PRO A 72 6.16 5.01 -17.67
CA PRO A 72 5.75 4.25 -18.86
C PRO A 72 6.44 2.87 -18.96
N HIS A 73 7.55 2.67 -18.25
CA HIS A 73 8.41 1.48 -18.43
C HIS A 73 8.07 0.29 -17.52
N GLY A 74 6.95 0.34 -16.81
CA GLY A 74 6.48 -0.77 -16.00
C GLY A 74 7.30 -1.04 -14.73
N ARG A 75 7.89 -0.01 -14.12
CA ARG A 75 8.74 -0.19 -12.93
C ARG A 75 7.90 -0.63 -11.73
N PHE A 76 8.28 -1.73 -11.09
CA PHE A 76 7.55 -2.24 -9.93
C PHE A 76 7.60 -1.27 -8.74
N LEU A 77 6.48 -1.12 -8.04
CA LEU A 77 6.31 -0.29 -6.86
C LEU A 77 5.87 -1.14 -5.67
N ALA A 78 6.51 -0.94 -4.53
CA ALA A 78 6.14 -1.53 -3.25
C ALA A 78 6.11 -0.47 -2.14
N ILE A 79 4.98 -0.31 -1.46
CA ILE A 79 4.82 0.63 -0.35
C ILE A 79 4.34 -0.12 0.88
N GLU A 80 5.19 -0.15 1.91
CA GLU A 80 4.85 -0.65 3.23
C GLU A 80 4.35 0.50 4.10
N VAL A 81 3.09 0.45 4.54
CA VAL A 81 2.47 1.54 5.30
C VAL A 81 2.61 1.28 6.80
N LYS A 82 3.20 2.22 7.52
CA LYS A 82 3.40 2.12 8.96
C LYS A 82 2.86 3.34 9.67
N LYS A 83 2.29 3.09 10.85
CA LYS A 83 1.97 4.19 11.78
C LYS A 83 3.24 5.00 12.11
N PRO A 84 3.11 6.29 12.43
CA PRO A 84 4.24 7.08 12.91
C PRO A 84 5.01 6.36 14.02
N GLY A 85 6.35 6.32 13.89
CA GLY A 85 7.24 5.66 14.84
C GLY A 85 7.30 4.12 14.77
N ARG A 86 6.54 3.46 13.89
CA ARG A 86 6.57 1.99 13.73
C ARG A 86 7.49 1.56 12.60
N LYS A 87 8.38 0.62 12.87
CA LYS A 87 9.32 0.09 11.86
C LYS A 87 8.75 -1.12 11.13
N PRO A 88 9.15 -1.37 9.86
CA PRO A 88 8.87 -2.63 9.17
C PRO A 88 9.48 -3.82 9.91
N THR A 89 8.87 -4.99 9.80
CA THR A 89 9.44 -6.26 10.30
C THR A 89 10.67 -6.67 9.49
N ALA A 90 11.44 -7.65 9.97
CA ALA A 90 12.60 -8.17 9.23
C ALA A 90 12.24 -8.70 7.83
N HIS A 91 11.14 -9.44 7.72
CA HIS A 91 10.66 -9.94 6.42
C HIS A 91 10.20 -8.83 5.47
N GLN A 92 9.55 -7.78 6.00
CA GLN A 92 9.17 -6.62 5.19
C GLN A 92 10.39 -5.84 4.70
N ARG A 93 11.41 -5.67 5.55
CA ARG A 93 12.68 -5.06 5.14
C ARG A 93 13.36 -5.87 4.04
N ALA A 94 13.39 -7.21 4.18
CA ALA A 94 13.97 -8.09 3.16
C ALA A 94 13.22 -7.98 1.83
N PHE A 95 11.89 -7.98 1.85
CA PHE A 95 11.07 -7.79 0.65
C PHE A 95 11.34 -6.45 -0.04
N LEU A 96 11.33 -5.35 0.73
CA LEU A 96 11.61 -4.01 0.19
C LEU A 96 13.04 -3.91 -0.37
N ALA A 97 14.02 -4.52 0.30
CA ALA A 97 15.40 -4.55 -0.17
C ALA A 97 15.53 -5.32 -1.50
N GLU A 98 14.84 -6.45 -1.63
CA GLU A 98 14.84 -7.25 -2.85
C GLU A 98 14.19 -6.51 -4.02
N VAL A 99 13.05 -5.83 -3.78
CA VAL A 99 12.41 -4.98 -4.80
C VAL A 99 13.38 -3.91 -5.30
N LYS A 100 14.08 -3.22 -4.38
CA LYS A 100 15.09 -2.21 -4.75
C LYS A 100 16.24 -2.81 -5.54
N ARG A 101 16.74 -3.97 -5.11
CA ARG A 101 17.84 -4.70 -5.78
C ARG A 101 17.48 -5.06 -7.22
N MET A 102 16.21 -5.36 -7.48
CA MET A 102 15.68 -5.69 -8.81
C MET A 102 15.26 -4.45 -9.64
N GLY A 103 15.61 -3.24 -9.19
CA GLY A 103 15.32 -1.99 -9.91
C GLY A 103 13.90 -1.44 -9.71
N GLY A 104 13.12 -2.04 -8.81
CA GLY A 104 11.84 -1.50 -8.38
C GLY A 104 11.98 -0.35 -7.38
N ILE A 105 10.91 0.40 -7.18
CA ILE A 105 10.81 1.43 -6.16
C ILE A 105 10.13 0.83 -4.93
N ALA A 106 10.82 0.88 -3.79
CA ALA A 106 10.30 0.36 -2.54
C ALA A 106 10.48 1.38 -1.41
N LEU A 107 9.46 1.61 -0.60
CA LEU A 107 9.55 2.52 0.55
C LEU A 107 8.67 2.08 1.72
N VAL A 108 9.04 2.57 2.90
CA VAL A 108 8.15 2.60 4.07
C VAL A 108 7.53 3.99 4.10
N ALA A 109 6.20 4.05 4.16
CA ALA A 109 5.47 5.31 4.24
C ALA A 109 4.79 5.44 5.61
N HIS A 110 4.95 6.60 6.25
CA HIS A 110 4.21 6.96 7.45
C HIS A 110 3.06 7.92 7.17
N SER A 111 3.03 8.50 5.96
CA SER A 111 2.01 9.40 5.47
C SER A 111 1.94 9.40 3.94
N LEU A 112 0.92 10.06 3.39
CA LEU A 112 0.82 10.30 1.94
C LEU A 112 2.02 11.12 1.44
N GLU A 113 2.47 12.10 2.21
CA GLU A 113 3.58 12.99 1.86
C GLU A 113 4.90 12.23 1.69
N ASP A 114 5.12 11.15 2.44
CA ASP A 114 6.29 10.28 2.23
C ASP A 114 6.28 9.64 0.85
N VAL A 115 5.11 9.20 0.39
CA VAL A 115 4.93 8.64 -0.95
C VAL A 115 5.12 9.71 -2.01
N ALA A 116 4.46 10.86 -1.83
CA ALA A 116 4.52 11.97 -2.79
C ALA A 116 5.96 12.47 -2.99
N ARG A 117 6.70 12.68 -1.90
CA ARG A 117 8.10 13.14 -1.94
C ARG A 117 8.99 12.22 -2.79
N VAL A 118 8.76 10.91 -2.75
CA VAL A 118 9.54 9.95 -3.53
C VAL A 118 9.09 9.94 -5.00
N LEU A 119 7.79 9.97 -5.27
CA LEU A 119 7.26 9.80 -6.62
C LEU A 119 7.23 11.09 -7.45
N ASP A 120 7.07 12.25 -6.83
CA ASP A 120 7.08 13.55 -7.53
C ASP A 120 8.41 13.80 -8.24
N GLY A 121 9.53 13.44 -7.61
CA GLY A 121 10.86 13.54 -8.22
C GLY A 121 11.09 12.57 -9.38
N LEU A 122 10.29 11.50 -9.49
CA LEU A 122 10.45 10.45 -10.49
C LEU A 122 9.57 10.64 -11.72
N LEU A 123 8.36 11.17 -11.53
CA LEU A 123 7.35 11.30 -12.58
C LEU A 123 7.31 12.69 -13.21
N GLY A 124 7.96 13.68 -12.59
CA GLY A 124 7.79 15.10 -12.94
C GLY A 124 6.38 15.62 -12.59
N SER A 125 6.17 16.93 -12.74
CA SER A 125 4.84 17.53 -12.55
C SER A 125 3.80 16.84 -13.45
N PRO A 126 2.54 16.69 -13.01
CA PRO A 126 1.48 16.11 -13.84
C PRO A 126 1.44 16.84 -15.17
N ARG A 127 1.88 16.18 -16.24
CA ARG A 127 1.63 16.69 -17.59
C ARG A 127 0.14 16.53 -17.79
N THR A 128 -0.58 17.64 -17.93
CA THR A 128 -1.95 17.65 -18.47
C THR A 128 -1.95 16.69 -19.66
N MET A 129 -2.69 15.59 -19.55
CA MET A 129 -2.74 14.59 -20.62
C MET A 129 -3.21 15.30 -21.89
N ARG A 130 -2.33 15.37 -22.90
CA ARG A 130 -2.83 15.51 -24.28
C ARG A 130 -3.41 14.16 -24.62
N VAL A 131 -4.74 14.09 -24.66
CA VAL A 131 -5.45 13.00 -25.32
C VAL A 131 -5.04 13.09 -26.78
N GLN A 132 -4.14 12.22 -27.22
CA GLN A 132 -3.98 11.97 -28.65
C GLN A 132 -5.00 10.88 -28.99
N GLU A 133 -6.17 11.33 -29.45
CA GLU A 133 -7.01 10.51 -30.34
C GLU A 133 -6.13 10.13 -31.54
N GLN A 134 -5.81 8.85 -31.66
CA GLN A 134 -5.47 8.29 -32.96
C GLN A 134 -6.67 7.47 -33.42
N ALA A 135 -7.31 8.02 -34.45
CA ALA A 135 -8.22 7.34 -35.32
C ALA A 135 -7.49 6.17 -35.98
N ASP A 136 -7.90 4.95 -35.67
CA ASP A 136 -7.72 3.82 -36.56
C ASP A 136 -9.09 3.53 -37.19
N ALA A 137 -9.43 4.37 -38.17
CA ALA A 137 -10.21 3.93 -39.31
C ALA A 137 -9.20 3.39 -40.33
N GLY A 138 -9.20 2.06 -40.46
CA GLY A 138 -8.46 1.30 -41.46
C GLY A 138 -9.11 -0.06 -41.62
#